data_AF-A0A1Y4HUA3-F1
#
_entry.id   AF-A0A1Y4HUA3-F1
#
_cell.length_a   1.000
_cell.length_b   1.000
_cell.length_c   1.000
_cell.angle_alpha   90.00
_cell.angle_beta   90.00
_cell.angle_gamma   90.00
#
_symmetry.space_group_name_H-M   'P 1'
#
loop_
_entity.id
_entity.type
_entity.pdbx_description
1 polymer ?
#
loop_
_entity_poly.entity_id
_entity_poly.type
_entity_poly.pdbx_seq_one_letter_code
_entity_poly.pdbx_strand_id
1 'polypeptide(L)'
;MDELINKFSEKIAENPRYGYLIAGGILLLWLIGVICGWKWTYQGGTRGWNLVREIFGERAVRFWHGVLLFLLLVLWIMGFFSMK
;
A
#
# COMPACT_ATOMS: atom_id res chain seq x y z
N MET A 1 23.72 2.61 -15.39
CA MET A 1 22.39 2.51 -14.74
C MET A 1 22.50 1.67 -13.47
N ASP A 2 23.24 0.56 -13.54
CA ASP A 2 23.49 -0.37 -12.43
C ASP A 2 24.22 0.27 -11.24
N GLU A 3 25.17 1.18 -11.49
CA GLU A 3 25.92 1.87 -10.44
C GLU A 3 25.04 2.78 -9.57
N LEU A 4 24.00 3.38 -10.16
CA LEU A 4 23.01 4.18 -9.42
C LEU A 4 22.07 3.29 -8.59
N ILE A 5 21.65 2.15 -9.15
CA ILE A 5 20.80 1.18 -8.46
C ILE A 5 21.55 0.56 -7.26
N ASN A 6 22.83 0.27 -7.42
CA ASN A 6 23.68 -0.26 -6.36
C ASN A 6 23.86 0.77 -5.24
N LYS A 7 24.23 2.01 -5.56
CA LYS A 7 24.32 3.09 -4.55
C LYS A 7 23.01 3.34 -3.81
N PHE A 8 21.87 3.25 -4.51
CA PHE A 8 20.57 3.45 -3.89
C PHE A 8 20.20 2.28 -2.97
N SER A 9 20.49 1.04 -3.39
CA SER A 9 20.29 -0.17 -2.60
C SER A 9 21.17 -0.17 -1.35
N GLU A 10 22.44 0.23 -1.47
CA GLU A 10 23.38 0.33 -0.36
C GLU A 10 22.90 1.35 0.68
N LYS A 11 22.38 2.49 0.23
CA LYS A 11 21.83 3.54 1.11
C LYS A 11 20.53 3.13 1.82
N ILE A 12 19.72 2.28 1.20
CA ILE A 12 18.55 1.66 1.83
C ILE A 12 18.98 0.59 2.84
N ALA A 13 20.02 -0.18 2.52
CA ALA A 13 20.56 -1.22 3.39
C ALA A 13 21.24 -0.62 4.64
N GLU A 14 21.95 0.50 4.50
CA GLU A 14 22.59 1.22 5.61
C GLU A 14 21.59 1.75 6.63
N ASN A 15 20.38 2.11 6.19
CA ASN A 15 19.36 2.60 7.11
C ASN A 15 17.99 2.06 6.69
N PRO A 16 17.57 0.91 7.25
CA PRO A 16 16.30 0.27 6.88
C PRO A 16 15.11 1.22 7.06
N ARG A 17 15.22 2.25 7.91
CA ARG A 17 14.20 3.30 8.08
C ARG A 17 13.83 4.03 6.78
N TYR A 18 14.74 4.19 5.81
CA TYR A 18 14.41 4.79 4.52
C TYR A 18 13.47 3.91 3.70
N GLY A 19 13.73 2.60 3.66
CA GLY A 19 12.83 1.64 3.02
C GLY A 19 11.44 1.70 3.65
N TYR A 20 11.39 1.91 4.96
CA TYR A 20 10.14 2.14 5.64
C TYR A 20 9.45 3.44 5.16
N LEU A 21 10.11 4.60 5.22
CA LEU A 21 9.49 5.87 4.80
C LEU A 21 8.91 5.83 3.37
N ILE A 22 9.59 5.16 2.45
CA ILE A 22 9.11 4.95 1.07
C ILE A 22 7.84 4.10 1.07
N ALA A 23 7.85 2.95 1.76
CA ALA A 23 6.68 2.08 1.86
C ALA A 23 5.46 2.79 2.51
N GLY A 24 5.70 3.57 3.57
CA GLY A 24 4.67 4.38 4.22
C GLY A 24 4.08 5.44 3.29
N GLY A 25 4.92 6.13 2.52
CA GLY A 25 4.48 7.10 1.52
C GLY A 25 3.60 6.47 0.42
N ILE A 26 3.98 5.29 -0.06
CA ILE A 26 3.18 4.54 -1.05
C ILE A 26 1.83 4.12 -0.46
N LEU A 27 1.81 3.59 0.78
CA LEU A 27 0.57 3.20 1.46
C LEU A 27 -0.37 4.38 1.67
N LEU A 28 0.16 5.56 2.03
CA LEU A 28 -0.63 6.78 2.18
C LEU A 28 -1.22 7.24 0.84
N LEU A 29 -0.41 7.28 -0.23
CA LEU A 29 -0.91 7.63 -1.57
C LEU A 29 -1.98 6.65 -2.05
N TRP A 30 -1.81 5.37 -1.74
CA TRP A 30 -2.80 4.35 -2.09
C TRP A 30 -4.09 4.53 -1.29
N LEU A 31 -4.01 4.81 0.00
CA LEU A 31 -5.17 5.11 0.85
C LEU A 31 -5.94 6.34 0.35
N ILE A 32 -5.22 7.42 -0.01
CA ILE A 32 -5.80 8.61 -0.64
C ILE A 32 -6.50 8.23 -1.95
N GLY A 33 -5.86 7.40 -2.78
CA GLY A 33 -6.46 6.92 -4.02
C GLY A 33 -7.77 6.16 -3.79
N VAL A 34 -7.86 5.34 -2.75
CA VAL A 34 -9.08 4.61 -2.39
C VAL A 34 -10.19 5.56 -1.92
N ILE A 35 -9.86 6.55 -1.08
CA ILE A 35 -10.80 7.57 -0.58
C ILE A 35 -11.31 8.45 -1.73
N CYS A 36 -10.41 8.93 -2.60
CA CYS A 36 -10.73 9.72 -3.78
C CYS A 36 -11.40 8.91 -4.90
N GLY A 37 -11.44 7.58 -4.79
CA GLY A 37 -12.12 6.72 -5.76
C GLY A 37 -11.41 6.55 -7.09
N TRP A 38 -10.09 6.54 -7.05
CA TRP A 38 -9.28 6.29 -8.24
C TRP A 38 -9.58 4.91 -8.82
N LYS A 39 -9.73 4.85 -10.15
CA LYS A 39 -10.12 3.60 -10.83
C LYS A 39 -9.07 2.50 -10.66
N TRP A 40 -7.78 2.86 -10.68
CA TRP A 40 -6.67 1.91 -10.57
C TRP A 40 -6.55 1.26 -9.19
N THR A 41 -7.14 1.83 -8.14
CA THR A 41 -7.13 1.23 -6.80
C THR A 41 -8.18 0.13 -6.61
N TYR A 42 -9.10 -0.03 -7.57
CA TYR A 42 -10.20 -1.00 -7.48
C TYR A 42 -10.41 -1.83 -8.76
N GLN A 43 -9.82 -1.43 -9.90
CA GLN A 43 -9.82 -2.21 -11.15
C GLN A 43 -8.88 -3.42 -11.03
N GLY A 44 -9.30 -4.43 -10.28
CA GLY A 44 -8.69 -5.75 -10.34
C GLY A 44 -9.21 -6.50 -11.56
N GLY A 45 -8.33 -6.80 -12.53
CA GLY A 45 -8.67 -7.51 -13.77
C GLY A 45 -8.88 -9.02 -13.62
N THR A 46 -9.04 -9.54 -12.41
CA THR A 46 -9.10 -10.98 -12.13
C THR A 46 -10.53 -11.44 -11.85
N ARG A 47 -10.92 -12.62 -12.37
CA ARG A 47 -12.27 -13.21 -12.24
C ARG A 47 -12.79 -13.26 -10.80
N GLY A 48 -11.92 -13.52 -9.82
CA GLY A 48 -12.29 -13.54 -8.40
C GLY A 48 -12.66 -12.17 -7.83
N TRP A 49 -12.01 -11.09 -8.29
CA TRP A 49 -12.31 -9.74 -7.83
C TRP A 49 -13.66 -9.25 -8.35
N ASN A 50 -14.02 -9.63 -9.58
CA ASN A 50 -15.33 -9.35 -10.15
C ASN A 50 -16.46 -10.03 -9.37
N LEU A 51 -16.26 -11.28 -8.91
CA LEU A 51 -17.21 -12.01 -8.07
C LEU A 51 -17.43 -11.34 -6.71
N VAL A 52 -16.36 -10.93 -6.04
CA VAL A 52 -16.45 -10.19 -4.76
C VAL A 52 -17.22 -8.89 -4.94
N ARG A 53 -17.01 -8.21 -6.07
CA ARG A 53 -17.69 -6.95 -6.42
C ARG A 53 -19.18 -7.14 -6.71
N GLU A 54 -19.55 -8.26 -7.34
CA GLU A 54 -20.94 -8.62 -7.62
C GLU A 54 -21.71 -9.00 -6.35
N ILE A 55 -21.07 -9.68 -5.41
CA ILE A 55 -21.69 -10.15 -4.15
C ILE A 55 -21.85 -9.01 -3.12
N PHE A 56 -20.82 -8.18 -2.93
CA PHE A 56 -20.81 -7.14 -1.90
C PHE A 56 -21.19 -5.74 -2.40
N GLY A 57 -21.15 -5.51 -3.72
CA GLY A 57 -21.35 -4.21 -4.33
C GLY A 57 -20.12 -3.30 -4.26
N GLU A 58 -19.95 -2.44 -5.27
CA GLU A 58 -18.76 -1.59 -5.44
C GLU A 58 -18.47 -0.68 -4.23
N ARG A 59 -19.52 -0.19 -3.56
CA ARG A 59 -19.38 0.70 -2.40
C ARG A 59 -18.84 -0.03 -1.17
N ALA A 60 -19.31 -1.25 -0.89
CA ALA A 60 -18.85 -2.02 0.27
C ALA A 60 -17.42 -2.54 0.06
N VAL A 61 -17.09 -3.00 -1.15
CA VAL A 61 -15.73 -3.43 -1.48
C VAL A 61 -14.73 -2.29 -1.29
N ARG A 62 -15.07 -1.07 -1.74
CA ARG A 62 -14.20 0.10 -1.54
C ARG A 62 -14.00 0.44 -0.07
N PHE A 63 -15.07 0.37 0.72
CA PHE A 63 -15.00 0.62 2.16
C PHE A 63 -14.09 -0.41 2.85
N TRP A 64 -14.31 -1.71 2.63
CA TRP A 64 -13.50 -2.77 3.21
C TRP A 64 -12.04 -2.74 2.75
N HIS A 65 -11.79 -2.37 1.49
CA HIS A 65 -10.42 -2.21 0.98
C HIS A 65 -9.70 -1.04 1.68
N GLY A 66 -10.40 0.07 1.92
CA GLY A 66 -9.88 1.18 2.71
C GLY A 66 -9.59 0.78 4.16
N VAL A 67 -10.49 0.03 4.80
CA VAL A 67 -10.29 -0.50 6.17
C VAL A 67 -9.07 -1.42 6.23
N LEU A 68 -8.91 -2.33 5.26
CA LEU A 68 -7.75 -3.23 5.19
C LEU A 68 -6.44 -2.43 5.04
N LEU A 69 -6.41 -1.45 4.14
CA LEU A 69 -5.24 -0.58 3.94
C LEU A 69 -4.90 0.23 5.19
N PHE A 70 -5.91 0.73 5.89
CA PHE A 70 -5.73 1.42 7.15
C PHE A 70 -5.13 0.51 8.24
N LEU A 71 -5.64 -0.72 8.37
CA LEU A 71 -5.07 -1.71 9.30
C LEU A 71 -3.61 -2.05 8.95
N LEU A 72 -3.30 -2.22 7.67
CA LEU A 72 -1.94 -2.42 7.21
C LEU A 72 -1.04 -1.23 7.56
N LEU A 73 -1.51 0.00 7.35
CA LEU A 73 -0.78 1.20 7.72
C LEU A 73 -0.51 1.27 9.24
N VAL A 74 -1.50 0.92 10.07
CA VAL A 74 -1.34 0.88 11.54
C VAL A 74 -0.32 -0.18 11.96
N LEU A 75 -0.41 -1.40 11.43
CA LEU A 75 0.57 -2.47 11.68
C LEU A 75 1.98 -2.03 11.26
N TRP A 76 2.06 -1.37 10.11
CA TRP A 76 3.29 -0.89 9.54
C TRP A 76 3.94 0.21 10.41
N ILE A 77 3.14 1.16 10.91
CA ILE A 77 3.58 2.19 11.86
C ILE A 77 4.05 1.55 13.18
N MET A 78 3.30 0.59 13.71
CA MET A 78 3.71 -0.14 14.92
C MET A 78 5.03 -0.88 14.72
N GLY A 79 5.21 -1.53 13.56
CA GLY A 79 6.49 -2.16 13.18
C GLY A 79 7.63 -1.15 13.11
N PHE A 80 7.40 0.01 12.51
CA PHE A 80 8.38 1.10 12.45
C PHE A 80 8.82 1.58 13.84
N PHE A 81 7.88 1.77 14.77
CA PHE A 81 8.20 2.15 16.15
C PHE A 81 8.81 1.01 16.98
N SER A 82 8.49 -0.24 16.64
CA SER A 82 9.07 -1.43 17.28
C SER A 82 10.51 -1.70 16.83
N MET A 83 10.94 -1.18 15.67
CA MET A 83 12.34 -1.16 15.26
C MET A 83 13.09 -0.01 15.96
N LYS A 84 13.19 -0.13 17.28
CA LYS A 84 13.92 0.80 18.13
C LYS A 84 15.41 0.48 18.12
#